data_AF-A0A7S2D4B0-F1
#
_entry.id   AF-A0A7S2D4B0-F1
#
_cell.length_a   1.000
_cell.length_b   1.000
_cell.length_c   1.000
_cell.angle_alpha   90.00
_cell.angle_beta   90.00
_cell.angle_gamma   90.00
#
_symmetry.space_group_name_H-M   'P 1'
#
loop_
_entity.id
_entity.type
_entity.pdbx_description
1 polymer ?
#
loop_
_entity_poly.entity_id
_entity_poly.type
_entity_poly.pdbx_seq_one_letter_code
_entity_poly.pdbx_strand_id
1 'polypeptide(L)'
;EGMLAASIVFVLLYIIGMGGAFIRAVILAPRYFAYPEFQMRWKFLFIKYRVDVYWWSIVYLMMNFLINLGFVVAFEGITQLHLVMLVTGAYMALLIVMKPYRHRVANFLDVLARVSIIYIS
;
A
#
# COMPACT_ATOMS: atom_id res chain seq x y z
N GLU A 1 -17.92 -21.19 -16.78
CA GLU A 1 -16.70 -21.77 -16.17
C GLU A 1 -15.40 -21.10 -16.61
N GLY A 2 -15.19 -20.84 -17.92
CA GLY A 2 -13.96 -20.17 -18.40
C GLY A 2 -13.65 -18.81 -17.76
N MET A 3 -14.67 -18.00 -17.45
CA MET A 3 -14.48 -16.68 -16.81
C MET A 3 -13.98 -16.77 -15.36
N LEU A 4 -14.41 -17.79 -14.60
CA LEU A 4 -13.94 -18.02 -13.22
C LEU A 4 -12.49 -18.48 -13.22
N ALA A 5 -12.15 -19.43 -14.09
CA ALA A 5 -10.77 -19.91 -14.24
C ALA A 5 -9.81 -18.77 -14.63
N ALA A 6 -10.20 -17.93 -15.60
CA ALA A 6 -9.42 -16.76 -15.98
C ALA A 6 -9.23 -15.79 -14.80
N SER A 7 -10.29 -15.51 -14.04
CA SER A 7 -10.23 -14.61 -12.88
C SER A 7 -9.27 -15.12 -11.80
N ILE A 8 -9.28 -16.42 -11.51
CA ILE A 8 -8.35 -17.03 -10.54
C ILE A 8 -6.90 -16.86 -11.01
N VAL A 9 -6.61 -17.11 -12.29
CA VAL A 9 -5.26 -16.95 -12.84
C VAL A 9 -4.79 -15.49 -12.75
N PHE A 10 -5.65 -14.53 -13.07
CA PHE A 10 -5.32 -13.10 -12.94
C PHE A 10 -5.07 -12.68 -11.50
N VAL A 11 -5.88 -13.17 -10.54
CA VAL A 11 -5.66 -12.90 -9.12
C VAL A 11 -4.33 -13.47 -8.65
N LEU A 12 -4.00 -14.71 -9.00
CA LEU A 12 -2.74 -15.34 -8.62
C LEU A 12 -1.54 -14.61 -9.22
N LEU A 13 -1.56 -14.29 -10.52
CA LEU A 13 -0.44 -13.64 -11.18
C LEU A 13 -0.27 -12.18 -10.75
N TYR A 14 -1.37 -11.44 -10.65
CA TYR A 14 -1.31 -10.00 -10.42
C TYR A 14 -1.26 -9.66 -8.93
N ILE A 15 -2.17 -10.21 -8.12
CA ILE A 15 -2.24 -9.85 -6.70
C ILE A 15 -1.12 -10.56 -5.94
N ILE A 16 -0.99 -11.88 -6.10
CA ILE A 16 0.01 -12.66 -5.35
C ILE A 16 1.39 -12.55 -6.01
N GLY A 17 1.47 -12.69 -7.34
CA GLY A 17 2.74 -12.65 -8.07
C GLY A 17 3.43 -11.29 -7.99
N MET A 18 2.78 -10.22 -8.45
CA MET A 18 3.39 -8.88 -8.32
C MET A 18 3.49 -8.45 -6.86
N GLY A 19 2.47 -8.65 -6.03
CA GLY A 19 2.52 -8.29 -4.60
C GLY A 19 3.69 -8.95 -3.88
N GLY A 20 3.93 -10.24 -4.11
CA GLY A 20 5.07 -10.96 -3.59
C GLY A 20 6.41 -10.44 -4.13
N ALA A 21 6.49 -10.12 -5.42
CA ALA A 21 7.68 -9.51 -6.02
C ALA A 21 8.01 -8.15 -5.38
N PHE A 22 6.99 -7.33 -5.10
CA PHE A 22 7.14 -6.05 -4.38
C PHE A 22 7.67 -6.26 -2.97
N ILE A 23 7.07 -7.15 -2.18
CA ILE A 23 7.52 -7.45 -0.80
C ILE A 23 8.96 -7.96 -0.82
N ARG A 24 9.27 -8.88 -1.73
CA ARG A 24 10.63 -9.42 -1.89
C ARG A 24 11.63 -8.32 -2.25
N ALA A 25 11.28 -7.41 -3.16
CA ALA A 25 12.13 -6.29 -3.54
C ALA A 25 12.39 -5.36 -2.34
N VAL A 26 11.39 -5.08 -1.50
CA VAL A 26 11.56 -4.25 -0.30
C VAL A 26 12.46 -4.92 0.74
N ILE A 27 12.35 -6.23 0.94
CA ILE A 27 13.22 -6.99 1.87
C ILE A 27 14.67 -7.04 1.36
N LEU A 28 14.86 -7.20 0.04
CA LEU A 28 16.19 -7.24 -0.58
C LEU A 28 16.81 -5.85 -0.77
N ALA A 29 16.04 -4.78 -0.66
CA ALA A 29 16.49 -3.41 -0.85
C ALA A 29 17.80 -3.08 -0.11
N PRO A 30 17.96 -3.28 1.21
CA PRO A 30 19.19 -2.91 1.91
C PRO A 30 20.45 -3.62 1.39
N ARG A 31 20.33 -4.82 0.81
CA ARG A 31 21.48 -5.60 0.30
C ARG A 31 21.79 -5.32 -1.17
N TYR A 32 20.77 -5.05 -1.98
CA TYR A 32 20.90 -4.95 -3.44
C TYR A 32 20.74 -3.53 -3.98
N PHE A 33 20.49 -2.52 -3.13
CA PHE A 33 20.34 -1.14 -3.59
C PHE A 33 21.61 -0.57 -4.24
N ALA A 34 22.79 -1.16 -4.01
CA ALA A 34 24.04 -0.74 -4.66
C ALA A 34 24.08 -1.09 -6.17
N TYR A 35 23.28 -2.05 -6.62
CA TYR A 35 23.30 -2.49 -8.02
C TYR A 35 22.41 -1.59 -8.90
N PRO A 36 22.93 -1.06 -10.02
CA PRO A 36 22.18 -0.13 -10.88
C PRO A 36 20.96 -0.78 -11.53
N GLU A 37 21.01 -2.07 -11.83
CA GLU A 37 19.86 -2.82 -12.38
C GLU A 37 18.67 -2.86 -11.40
N PHE A 38 18.96 -3.04 -10.11
CA PHE A 38 17.95 -3.04 -9.06
C PHE A 38 17.35 -1.64 -8.88
N GLN A 39 18.20 -0.60 -8.93
CA GLN A 39 17.75 0.78 -8.87
C GLN A 39 16.85 1.13 -10.07
N MET A 40 17.23 0.80 -11.31
CA MET A 40 16.41 1.11 -12.48
C MET A 40 15.01 0.50 -12.38
N ARG A 41 14.89 -0.73 -11.86
CA ARG A 41 13.61 -1.43 -11.76
C ARG A 41 12.78 -1.02 -10.55
N TRP A 42 13.39 -0.82 -9.37
CA TRP A 42 12.65 -0.70 -8.10
C TRP A 42 12.78 0.65 -7.39
N LYS A 43 13.58 1.59 -7.92
CA LYS A 43 13.79 2.92 -7.30
C LYS A 43 12.48 3.69 -7.07
N PHE A 44 11.47 3.50 -7.92
CA PHE A 44 10.17 4.17 -7.78
C PHE A 44 9.46 3.85 -6.45
N LEU A 45 9.71 2.68 -5.85
CA LEU A 45 9.13 2.31 -4.55
C LEU A 45 9.75 3.07 -3.39
N PHE A 46 11.05 3.35 -3.48
CA PHE A 46 11.85 3.85 -2.37
C PHE A 46 12.08 5.35 -2.43
N ILE A 47 12.12 5.94 -3.63
CA ILE A 47 12.50 7.35 -3.83
C ILE A 47 11.60 8.34 -3.07
N LYS A 48 10.33 7.99 -2.85
CA LYS A 48 9.36 8.81 -2.12
C LYS A 48 9.56 8.82 -0.60
N TYR A 49 10.18 7.77 -0.06
CA TYR A 49 10.30 7.55 1.39
C TYR A 49 11.71 7.87 1.90
N ARG A 50 11.81 8.14 3.19
CA ARG A 50 13.10 8.25 3.87
C ARG A 50 13.80 6.89 3.92
N VAL A 51 15.13 6.91 3.88
CA VAL A 51 15.97 5.71 3.94
C VAL A 51 15.73 4.92 5.23
N ASP A 52 15.43 5.60 6.34
CA ASP A 52 15.14 4.96 7.64
C ASP A 52 13.81 4.18 7.63
N VAL A 53 12.87 4.51 6.73
CA VAL A 53 11.51 3.96 6.67
C VAL A 53 11.17 3.44 5.27
N TYR A 54 12.12 2.79 4.60
CA TYR A 54 11.95 2.25 3.24
C TYR A 54 10.85 1.18 3.14
N TRP A 55 10.58 0.48 4.25
CA TRP A 55 9.54 -0.54 4.38
C TRP A 55 8.11 0.02 4.38
N TRP A 56 7.95 1.36 4.44
CA TRP A 56 6.64 2.01 4.38
C TRP A 56 5.87 1.74 3.08
N SER A 57 6.58 1.39 2.01
CA SER A 57 5.98 0.92 0.75
C SER A 57 5.08 -0.30 0.95
N ILE A 58 5.47 -1.24 1.83
CA ILE A 58 4.67 -2.41 2.18
C ILE A 58 3.42 -2.00 2.97
N VAL A 59 3.57 -1.11 3.96
CA VAL A 59 2.43 -0.64 4.77
C VAL A 59 1.38 0.04 3.89
N TYR A 60 1.83 0.90 2.97
CA TYR A 60 0.96 1.54 1.99
C TYR A 60 0.25 0.51 1.10
N LEU A 61 0.97 -0.50 0.59
CA LEU A 61 0.38 -1.55 -0.24
C LEU A 61 -0.64 -2.39 0.55
N MET A 62 -0.31 -2.73 1.81
CA MET A 62 -1.16 -3.50 2.71
C MET A 62 -2.46 -2.76 3.04
N MET A 63 -2.40 -1.46 3.29
CA MET A 63 -3.60 -0.63 3.48
C MET A 63 -4.53 -0.71 2.27
N ASN A 64 -3.99 -0.49 1.06
CA ASN A 64 -4.78 -0.55 -0.17
C ASN A 64 -5.36 -1.95 -0.39
N PHE A 65 -4.60 -3.00 -0.09
CA PHE A 65 -5.09 -4.37 -0.16
C PHE A 65 -6.24 -4.62 0.82
N LEU A 66 -6.11 -4.19 2.08
CA LEU A 66 -7.16 -4.35 3.10
C LEU A 66 -8.44 -3.61 2.73
N ILE A 67 -8.35 -2.41 2.17
CA ILE A 67 -9.51 -1.66 1.69
C ILE A 67 -10.22 -2.43 0.57
N ASN A 68 -9.47 -2.88 -0.45
CA ASN A 68 -10.04 -3.66 -1.55
C ASN A 68 -10.64 -4.98 -1.07
N LEU A 69 -9.98 -5.66 -0.12
CA LEU A 69 -10.51 -6.87 0.50
C LEU A 69 -11.80 -6.60 1.27
N GLY A 70 -11.87 -5.47 1.99
CA GLY A 70 -13.07 -5.03 2.71
C GLY A 70 -14.28 -4.88 1.78
N PHE A 71 -14.08 -4.34 0.56
CA PHE A 71 -15.14 -4.25 -0.46
C PHE A 71 -15.61 -5.61 -0.99
N VAL A 72 -14.74 -6.62 -1.02
CA VAL A 72 -15.09 -7.97 -1.48
C VAL A 72 -15.83 -8.74 -0.38
N VAL A 73 -15.45 -8.55 0.88
CA VAL A 73 -15.98 -9.34 2.02
C VAL A 73 -17.27 -8.75 2.58
N ALA A 74 -17.38 -7.42 2.66
CA ALA A 74 -18.58 -6.78 3.19
C ALA A 74 -19.61 -6.59 2.07
N PHE A 75 -20.78 -7.21 2.22
CA PHE A 75 -21.90 -7.07 1.28
C PHE A 75 -22.76 -5.84 1.58
N GLU A 76 -22.79 -5.39 2.83
CA GLU A 76 -23.53 -4.22 3.26
C GLU A 76 -22.67 -2.95 3.15
N GLY A 77 -23.21 -1.91 2.52
CA GLY A 77 -22.49 -0.64 2.30
C GLY A 77 -22.06 0.04 3.61
N ILE A 78 -22.86 -0.06 4.68
CA ILE A 78 -22.53 0.53 5.98
C ILE A 78 -21.27 -0.15 6.56
N THR A 79 -21.21 -1.48 6.50
CA THR A 79 -20.07 -2.26 6.99
C THR A 79 -18.80 -1.99 6.17
N GLN A 80 -18.93 -1.77 4.86
CA GLN A 80 -17.82 -1.32 4.01
C GLN A 80 -17.25 0.03 4.46
N LEU A 81 -18.12 1.03 4.73
CA LEU A 81 -17.69 2.35 5.19
C LEU A 81 -16.94 2.27 6.54
N HIS A 82 -17.44 1.48 7.49
CA HIS A 82 -16.79 1.29 8.78
C HIS A 82 -15.40 0.65 8.64
N LEU A 83 -15.24 -0.33 7.75
CA LEU A 83 -13.95 -0.95 7.46
C LEU A 83 -12.97 0.04 6.81
N VAL A 84 -13.43 0.85 5.84
CA VAL A 84 -12.60 1.87 5.19
C VAL A 84 -12.15 2.92 6.21
N MET A 85 -13.06 3.40 7.06
CA MET A 85 -12.74 4.34 8.14
C MET A 85 -11.70 3.75 9.11
N LEU A 86 -11.88 2.50 9.55
CA LEU A 86 -10.98 1.85 10.49
C LEU A 86 -9.57 1.65 9.90
N VAL A 87 -9.47 1.13 8.67
CA VAL A 87 -8.18 0.88 8.00
C VAL A 87 -7.47 2.20 7.69
N THR A 88 -8.20 3.19 7.19
CA THR A 88 -7.65 4.52 6.85
C THR A 88 -7.22 5.28 8.10
N GLY A 89 -8.00 5.20 9.18
CA GLY A 89 -7.66 5.79 10.48
C GLY A 89 -6.42 5.16 11.11
N ALA A 90 -6.32 3.83 11.11
CA ALA A 90 -5.13 3.12 11.58
C ALA A 90 -3.87 3.50 10.77
N TYR A 91 -3.99 3.58 9.45
CA TYR A 91 -2.91 4.03 8.58
C TYR A 91 -2.49 5.48 8.88
N MET A 92 -3.46 6.38 9.04
CA MET A 92 -3.21 7.79 9.38
C MET A 92 -2.49 7.94 10.73
N ALA A 93 -2.88 7.17 11.75
CA ALA A 93 -2.19 7.17 13.04
C ALA A 93 -0.72 6.77 12.90
N LEU A 94 -0.43 5.69 12.16
CA LEU A 94 0.93 5.27 11.88
C LEU A 94 1.71 6.34 11.08
N LEU A 95 1.06 7.00 10.10
CA LEU A 95 1.65 8.04 9.27
C LEU A 95 2.10 9.25 10.11
N ILE A 96 1.28 9.67 11.07
CA ILE A 96 1.56 10.81 11.96
C ILE A 96 2.75 10.50 12.87
N VAL A 97 2.87 9.27 13.37
CA VAL A 97 3.96 8.83 14.25
C VAL A 97 5.27 8.69 13.47
N MET A 98 5.26 8.00 12.33
CA MET A 98 6.48 7.62 11.61
C MET A 98 6.99 8.69 10.63
N LYS A 99 6.11 9.54 10.09
CA LYS A 99 6.42 10.60 9.09
C LYS A 99 7.37 10.10 7.99
N PRO A 100 6.94 9.09 7.21
CA PRO A 100 7.78 8.31 6.31
C PRO A 100 8.24 9.07 5.06
N TYR A 101 7.50 10.09 4.61
CA TYR A 101 7.84 10.83 3.40
C TYR A 101 9.03 11.76 3.63
N ARG A 102 9.92 11.86 2.63
CA ARG A 102 11.11 12.73 2.69
C ARG A 102 10.75 14.21 2.86
N HIS A 103 9.71 14.67 2.16
CA HIS A 103 9.23 16.05 2.25
C HIS A 103 8.06 16.15 3.23
N ARG A 104 8.13 17.13 4.15
CA ARG A 104 7.06 17.38 5.14
C ARG A 104 5.72 17.71 4.50
N VAL A 105 5.75 18.41 3.36
CA VAL A 105 4.55 18.73 2.57
C VAL A 105 3.85 17.47 2.08
N ALA A 106 4.58 16.44 1.65
CA ALA A 106 3.99 15.18 1.22
C ALA A 106 3.32 14.43 2.39
N ASN A 107 3.94 14.43 3.58
CA ASN A 107 3.29 13.88 4.78
C ASN A 107 2.00 14.63 5.11
N PHE A 108 2.01 15.97 5.04
CA PHE A 108 0.83 16.79 5.35
C PHE A 108 -0.29 16.59 4.33
N LEU A 109 0.02 16.53 3.04
CA LEU A 109 -0.94 16.25 1.98
C LEU A 109 -1.57 14.86 2.12
N ASP A 110 -0.79 13.83 2.45
CA ASP A 110 -1.34 12.49 2.66
C ASP A 110 -2.24 12.46 3.91
N VAL A 111 -1.87 13.11 5.02
CA VAL A 111 -2.76 13.27 6.19
C VAL A 111 -4.07 13.96 5.79
N LEU A 112 -4.00 15.09 5.06
CA LEU A 112 -5.21 15.79 4.60
C LEU A 112 -6.08 14.91 3.72
N ALA A 113 -5.49 14.17 2.78
CA ALA A 113 -6.23 13.24 1.94
C ALA A 113 -6.96 12.17 2.76
N ARG A 114 -6.32 11.62 3.80
CA ARG A 114 -6.95 10.63 4.70
C ARG A 114 -8.08 11.25 5.51
N VAL A 115 -7.92 12.47 6.02
CA VAL A 115 -8.98 13.20 6.74
C VAL A 115 -10.18 13.44 5.83
N SER A 116 -9.96 13.86 4.58
CA SER A 116 -11.05 14.07 3.62
C SER A 116 -11.83 12.79 3.32
N ILE A 117 -11.13 11.65 3.18
CA ILE A 117 -11.79 10.35 2.97
C ILE A 117 -12.67 9.99 4.17
N ILE A 118 -12.16 10.15 5.40
CA ILE A 118 -12.92 9.86 6.62
C ILE A 118 -14.12 10.79 6.78
N TYR A 119 -14.00 12.07 6.38
CA TYR A 119 -15.09 13.02 6.47
C TYR A 119 -16.23 12.75 5.47
N ILE A 120 -15.90 12.20 4.29
CA ILE A 120 -16.87 11.88 3.24
C ILE A 120 -17.54 10.52 3.47
N SER A 121 -16.84 9.59 4.12
CA SER A 121 -17.31 8.22 4.40
C SER A 121 -18.29 8.19 5.57
#